data_AF-A0A927JE17-F1
#
_entry.id   AF-A0A927JE17-F1
#
_cell.length_a   1.000
_cell.length_b   1.000
_cell.length_c   1.000
_cell.angle_alpha   90.00
_cell.angle_beta   90.00
_cell.angle_gamma   90.00
#
_symmetry.space_group_name_H-M   'P 1'
#
loop_
_entity.id
_entity.type
_entity.pdbx_description
1 polymer ?
#
loop_
_entity_poly.entity_id
_entity_poly.type
_entity_poly.pdbx_seq_one_letter_code
_entity_poly.pdbx_strand_id
1 'polypeptide(L)'
;MTALDFRQPVPGEDTAWTRACAYEFLIPNRGVAVLLPGNEQVALFRLDDGTLRAVGNIDPFMNAAVMSRGIVGDRKGTPVVASPLLKQAFSLETGACLDDESMALPVYDVRISEGMVEVRPADPRWRDEVA
;
A
#
# COMPACT_ATOMS: atom_id res chain seq x y z
N MET A 1 -10.68 -8.48 4.95
CA MET A 1 -10.78 -7.88 6.29
C MET A 1 -10.21 -6.48 6.16
N THR A 2 -11.00 -5.45 6.44
CA THR A 2 -10.55 -4.05 6.37
C THR A 2 -10.23 -3.59 7.78
N ALA A 3 -9.03 -3.08 8.01
CA ALA A 3 -8.68 -2.46 9.28
C ALA A 3 -9.27 -1.05 9.34
N LEU A 4 -10.01 -0.75 10.40
CA LEU A 4 -10.58 0.58 10.66
C LEU A 4 -10.01 1.10 11.98
N ASP A 5 -9.29 2.22 11.93
CA ASP A 5 -8.96 3.02 13.11
C ASP A 5 -10.01 4.14 13.24
N PHE A 6 -10.63 4.26 14.41
CA PHE A 6 -11.72 5.20 14.69
C PHE A 6 -11.24 6.48 15.40
N ARG A 7 -9.94 6.77 15.43
CA ARG A 7 -9.45 8.01 16.04
C ARG A 7 -9.83 9.23 15.19
N GLN A 8 -10.56 10.18 15.77
CA GLN A 8 -10.87 11.46 15.10
C GLN A 8 -9.59 12.29 14.93
N PRO A 9 -9.31 12.83 13.72
CA PRO A 9 -8.15 13.68 13.48
C PRO A 9 -8.32 15.06 14.13
N VAL A 10 -7.24 15.59 14.71
CA VAL A 10 -7.14 16.98 15.17
C VAL A 10 -6.67 17.88 14.02
N PRO A 11 -7.26 19.07 13.80
CA PRO A 11 -6.83 19.96 12.72
C PRO A 11 -5.42 20.50 12.98
N GLY A 12 -4.47 20.19 12.09
CA GLY A 12 -3.09 20.72 12.11
C GLY A 12 -1.95 19.70 12.27
N GLU A 13 -2.23 18.40 12.32
CA GLU A 13 -1.17 17.37 12.28
C GLU A 13 -0.89 16.92 10.84
N ASP A 14 0.29 17.31 10.33
CA ASP A 14 0.88 16.78 9.11
C ASP A 14 0.96 15.24 9.16
N THR A 15 0.27 14.56 8.24
CA THR A 15 0.42 13.10 7.95
C THR A 15 0.51 12.19 9.18
N ALA A 16 -0.52 12.19 10.02
CA ALA A 16 -0.60 11.28 11.16
C ALA A 16 -0.56 9.81 10.71
N TRP A 17 0.26 9.02 11.41
CA TRP A 17 0.34 7.57 11.23
C TRP A 17 -0.98 6.91 11.63
N THR A 18 -1.53 6.08 10.75
CA THR A 18 -2.74 5.28 11.01
C THR A 18 -2.34 3.87 11.44
N ARG A 19 -2.84 3.40 12.59
CA ARG A 19 -2.57 2.03 13.06
C ARG A 19 -3.41 1.05 12.25
N ALA A 20 -2.77 0.13 11.54
CA ALA A 20 -3.45 -0.88 10.74
C ALA A 20 -3.79 -2.13 11.58
N CYS A 21 -2.77 -2.88 12.00
CA CYS A 21 -2.94 -4.10 12.82
C CYS A 21 -1.62 -4.50 13.48
N ALA A 22 -1.64 -5.52 14.34
CA ALA A 22 -0.42 -6.13 14.85
C ALA A 22 0.37 -6.81 13.72
N TYR A 23 1.70 -6.69 13.73
CA TYR A 23 2.56 -7.29 12.69
C TYR A 23 2.31 -8.78 12.48
N GLU A 24 2.12 -9.52 13.57
CA GLU A 24 1.90 -10.97 13.56
C GLU A 24 0.57 -11.39 12.90
N PHE A 25 -0.38 -10.46 12.73
CA PHE A 25 -1.64 -10.75 12.02
C PHE A 25 -1.51 -10.60 10.51
N LEU A 26 -0.41 -10.02 10.02
CA LEU A 26 -0.10 -10.02 8.59
C LEU A 26 0.51 -11.37 8.20
N ILE A 27 -0.24 -12.11 7.40
CA ILE A 27 0.23 -13.33 6.75
C ILE A 27 1.10 -12.91 5.56
N PRO A 28 2.35 -13.43 5.43
CA PRO A 28 3.20 -13.13 4.28
C PRO A 28 2.48 -13.29 2.94
N ASN A 29 2.73 -12.36 2.02
CA ASN A 29 2.19 -12.25 0.67
C ASN A 29 0.66 -12.11 0.56
N ARG A 30 -0.06 -12.00 1.69
CA ARG A 30 -1.50 -11.74 1.70
C ARG A 30 -1.75 -10.27 2.00
N GLY A 31 -2.27 -9.55 1.01
CA GLY A 31 -2.63 -8.16 1.17
C GLY A 31 -3.82 -7.95 2.11
N VAL A 32 -3.80 -6.82 2.81
CA VAL A 32 -4.93 -6.32 3.60
C VAL A 32 -5.25 -4.88 3.21
N ALA A 33 -6.52 -4.51 3.28
CA ALA A 33 -6.95 -3.14 3.02
C ALA A 33 -6.93 -2.32 4.31
N VAL A 34 -6.34 -1.13 4.25
CA VAL A 34 -6.30 -0.14 5.33
C VAL A 34 -7.00 1.12 4.84
N LEU A 35 -7.89 1.67 5.67
CA LEU A 35 -8.55 2.95 5.39
C LEU A 35 -7.85 4.06 6.17
N LEU A 36 -7.27 5.02 5.46
CA LEU A 36 -6.68 6.21 6.05
C LEU A 36 -7.74 7.32 6.19
N PRO A 37 -7.48 8.35 7.03
CA PRO A 37 -8.29 9.58 7.03
C PRO A 37 -8.41 10.17 5.62
N GLY A 38 -9.57 10.76 5.31
CA GLY A 38 -9.83 11.31 3.97
C GLY A 38 -10.26 10.28 2.92
N ASN A 39 -10.66 9.07 3.35
CA ASN A 39 -11.15 7.97 2.49
C ASN A 39 -10.11 7.38 1.53
N GLU A 40 -8.83 7.58 1.83
CA GLU A 40 -7.75 7.00 1.07
C GLU A 40 -7.58 5.52 1.44
N GLN A 41 -7.47 4.66 0.43
CA GLN A 41 -7.44 3.21 0.62
C GLN A 41 -6.07 2.65 0.24
N VAL A 42 -5.48 1.88 1.15
CA VAL A 42 -4.15 1.32 1.00
C VAL A 42 -4.20 -0.19 1.01
N ALA A 43 -3.46 -0.83 0.12
CA ALA A 43 -3.15 -2.24 0.12
C ALA A 43 -1.80 -2.44 0.82
N LEU A 44 -1.83 -3.02 2.02
CA LEU A 44 -0.67 -3.32 2.86
C LEU A 44 -0.28 -4.79 2.72
N PHE A 45 1.01 -5.04 2.54
CA PHE A 45 1.59 -6.37 2.38
C PHE A 45 2.77 -6.56 3.34
N ARG A 46 2.88 -7.77 3.90
CA ARG A 46 4.11 -8.31 4.48
C ARG A 46 4.71 -9.26 3.47
N LEU A 47 5.98 -9.09 3.11
CA LEU A 47 6.69 -9.99 2.19
C LEU A 47 7.33 -11.16 2.95
N ASP A 48 7.83 -12.15 2.22
CA ASP A 48 8.47 -13.35 2.80
C ASP A 48 9.75 -13.02 3.58
N ASP A 49 10.47 -11.98 3.18
CA ASP A 49 11.65 -11.48 3.91
C ASP A 49 11.27 -10.70 5.20
N GLY A 50 9.98 -10.61 5.50
CA GLY A 50 9.43 -9.93 6.67
C GLY A 50 9.25 -8.42 6.48
N THR A 51 9.69 -7.85 5.36
CA THR A 51 9.53 -6.41 5.09
C THR A 51 8.07 -6.06 4.78
N LEU A 52 7.70 -4.81 5.04
CA LEU A 52 6.38 -4.28 4.76
C LEU A 52 6.41 -3.43 3.49
N ARG A 53 5.33 -3.47 2.71
CA ARG A 53 5.10 -2.59 1.56
C ARG A 53 3.64 -2.15 1.54
N ALA A 54 3.39 -0.92 1.10
CA ALA A 54 2.05 -0.37 1.02
C ALA A 54 1.89 0.47 -0.25
N VAL A 55 0.83 0.17 -1.00
CA VAL A 55 0.47 0.83 -2.26
C VAL A 55 -1.01 1.16 -2.30
N GLY A 56 -1.46 1.95 -3.27
CA GLY A 56 -2.88 2.26 -3.43
C GLY A 56 -3.74 1.00 -3.59
N ASN A 57 -4.90 0.96 -2.93
CA ASN A 57 -5.82 -0.17 -3.03
C ASN A 57 -6.69 -0.15 -4.30
N ILE A 58 -6.74 0.99 -5.00
CA ILE A 58 -7.53 1.18 -6.23
C ILE A 58 -6.68 0.78 -7.44
N ASP A 59 -7.16 -0.19 -8.21
CA ASP A 59 -6.62 -0.52 -9.53
C ASP A 59 -6.85 0.66 -10.48
N PRO A 60 -5.80 1.23 -11.10
CA PRO A 60 -5.92 2.44 -11.92
C PRO A 60 -6.56 2.19 -13.30
N PHE A 61 -6.61 0.95 -13.78
CA PHE A 61 -7.23 0.62 -15.07
C PHE A 61 -8.74 0.47 -14.95
N MET A 62 -9.21 -0.21 -13.90
CA MET A 62 -10.63 -0.52 -13.71
C MET A 62 -11.30 0.33 -12.63
N ASN A 63 -10.55 1.20 -11.96
CA ASN A 63 -11.00 2.05 -10.85
C ASN A 63 -11.72 1.26 -9.75
N ALA A 64 -11.13 0.12 -9.36
CA ALA A 64 -11.73 -0.83 -8.42
C ALA A 64 -10.83 -1.06 -7.21
N ALA A 65 -11.41 -1.09 -6.01
CA ALA A 65 -10.69 -1.28 -4.74
C ALA A 65 -10.28 -2.75 -4.49
N VAL A 66 -9.33 -3.24 -5.28
CA VAL A 66 -8.98 -4.67 -5.33
C VAL A 66 -7.50 -5.00 -5.14
N MET A 67 -6.59 -4.02 -5.09
CA MET A 67 -5.15 -4.34 -5.11
C MET A 67 -4.70 -5.17 -3.91
N SER A 68 -5.27 -4.98 -2.73
CA SER A 68 -5.03 -5.84 -1.55
C SER A 68 -5.38 -7.32 -1.75
N ARG A 69 -6.14 -7.65 -2.80
CA ARG A 69 -6.50 -9.02 -3.19
C ARG A 69 -5.60 -9.58 -4.29
N GLY A 70 -4.62 -8.79 -4.74
CA GLY A 70 -3.66 -9.18 -5.75
C GLY A 70 -2.74 -10.28 -5.27
N ILE A 71 -2.14 -10.98 -6.22
CA ILE A 71 -1.15 -12.03 -5.95
C ILE A 71 0.22 -11.35 -5.92
N VAL A 72 0.91 -11.45 -4.79
CA VAL A 72 2.31 -11.01 -4.67
C VAL A 72 3.21 -12.00 -5.41
N GLY A 73 4.22 -11.48 -6.10
CA GLY A 73 5.22 -12.27 -6.80
C GLY A 73 6.50 -11.48 -7.02
N ASP A 74 7.35 -12.01 -7.91
CA ASP A 74 8.61 -11.39 -8.31
C ASP A 74 8.64 -11.19 -9.83
N ARG A 75 9.19 -10.06 -10.28
CA ARG A 75 9.54 -9.83 -11.68
C ARG A 75 11.00 -9.39 -11.76
N LYS A 76 11.90 -10.35 -12.02
CA LYS A 76 13.34 -10.12 -12.19
C LYS A 76 14.00 -9.47 -10.95
N GLY A 77 13.58 -9.88 -9.75
CA GLY A 77 14.08 -9.34 -8.49
C GLY A 77 13.25 -8.18 -7.92
N THR A 78 12.28 -7.65 -8.68
CA THR A 78 11.36 -6.62 -8.16
C THR A 78 10.13 -7.30 -7.56
N PRO A 79 9.81 -7.07 -6.26
CA PRO A 79 8.59 -7.58 -5.67
C PRO A 79 7.39 -6.83 -6.27
N VAL A 80 6.40 -7.58 -6.74
CA VAL A 80 5.22 -7.05 -7.43
C VAL A 80 3.94 -7.56 -6.81
N VAL A 81 2.85 -6.82 -7.03
CA VAL A 81 1.48 -7.31 -6.89
C VAL A 81 0.80 -7.30 -8.26
N ALA A 82 0.29 -8.46 -8.68
CA ALA A 82 -0.52 -8.55 -9.88
C ALA A 82 -1.97 -8.14 -9.56
N SER A 83 -2.52 -7.20 -10.33
CA SER A 83 -3.94 -6.82 -10.21
C SER A 83 -4.83 -8.06 -10.33
N PRO A 84 -5.85 -8.23 -9.46
CA PRO A 84 -6.81 -9.33 -9.60
C PRO A 84 -7.58 -9.33 -10.92
N LEU A 85 -7.79 -8.16 -11.52
CA LEU A 85 -8.70 -7.98 -12.65
C LEU A 85 -8.01 -8.28 -13.97
N LEU A 86 -6.98 -7.49 -14.29
CA LEU A 86 -6.34 -7.50 -15.60
C LEU A 86 -4.88 -8.00 -15.56
N LYS A 87 -4.40 -8.40 -14.38
CA LYS A 87 -3.10 -9.06 -14.15
C LYS A 87 -1.86 -8.22 -14.43
N GLN A 88 -1.99 -6.91 -14.61
CA GLN A 88 -0.83 -6.02 -14.65
C GLN A 88 -0.04 -6.14 -13.35
N ALA A 89 1.28 -6.22 -13.47
CA ALA A 89 2.20 -6.29 -12.34
C ALA A 89 2.62 -4.88 -11.91
N PHE A 90 2.33 -4.53 -10.66
CA PHE A 90 2.76 -3.26 -10.06
C PHE A 90 3.87 -3.51 -9.06
N SER A 91 4.95 -2.73 -9.14
CA SER A 91 6.04 -2.72 -8.16
C SER A 91 5.50 -2.38 -6.78
N LEU A 92 5.80 -3.23 -5.79
CA LEU A 92 5.49 -2.93 -4.39
C LEU A 92 6.47 -1.93 -3.77
N GLU A 93 7.58 -1.63 -4.45
CA GLU A 93 8.59 -0.66 -3.98
C GLU A 93 8.32 0.75 -4.50
N THR A 94 7.97 0.87 -5.78
CA THR A 94 7.84 2.15 -6.47
C THR A 94 6.42 2.45 -6.92
N GLY A 95 5.51 1.47 -6.86
CA GLY A 95 4.14 1.59 -7.36
C GLY A 95 4.01 1.53 -8.89
N ALA A 96 5.11 1.63 -9.64
CA ALA A 96 5.11 1.63 -11.10
C ALA A 96 4.50 0.34 -11.67
N CYS A 97 3.71 0.46 -12.73
CA CYS A 97 3.24 -0.69 -13.50
C CYS A 97 4.33 -1.16 -14.47
N LEU A 98 4.70 -2.45 -14.39
CA LEU A 98 5.77 -3.05 -15.20
C LEU A 98 5.30 -3.48 -16.59
N ASP A 99 3.98 -3.42 -16.85
CA ASP A 99 3.38 -3.78 -18.13
C ASP A 99 2.89 -2.53 -18.90
N ASP A 100 2.82 -1.36 -18.25
CA ASP A 100 2.43 -0.07 -18.85
C ASP A 100 2.99 1.10 -18.03
N GLU A 101 4.04 1.77 -18.55
CA GLU A 101 4.76 2.84 -17.85
C GLU A 101 3.90 4.10 -17.59
N SER A 102 2.74 4.24 -18.25
CA SER A 102 1.83 5.36 -18.02
C SER A 102 1.02 5.25 -16.72
N MET A 103 1.09 4.09 -16.05
CA MET A 103 0.29 3.78 -14.87
C MET A 103 1.17 3.50 -13.65
N ALA A 104 0.72 3.99 -12.49
CA ALA A 104 1.36 3.73 -11.21
C ALA A 104 0.33 3.75 -10.08
N LEU A 105 0.63 3.01 -9.02
CA LEU A 105 -0.05 3.12 -7.73
C LEU A 105 0.66 4.14 -6.85
N PRO A 106 -0.05 4.90 -6.01
CA PRO A 106 0.59 5.65 -4.94
C PRO A 106 1.29 4.69 -3.97
N VAL A 107 2.41 5.13 -3.40
CA VAL A 107 3.19 4.40 -2.40
C VAL A 107 3.06 5.10 -1.04
N TYR A 108 3.03 4.31 0.02
CA TYR A 108 2.81 4.78 1.39
C TYR A 108 3.97 4.39 2.30
N ASP A 109 4.28 5.29 3.24
CA ASP A 109 5.22 4.98 4.31
C ASP A 109 4.61 3.94 5.25
N VAL A 110 5.41 2.94 5.60
CA VAL A 110 5.05 1.88 6.54
C VAL A 110 6.11 1.72 7.60
N ARG A 111 5.68 1.55 8.86
CA ARG A 111 6.59 1.23 9.96
C ARG A 111 5.96 0.29 10.96
N ILE A 112 6.79 -0.27 11.84
CA ILE A 112 6.33 -0.98 13.04
C ILE A 112 6.64 -0.10 14.24
N SER A 113 5.62 0.19 15.05
CA SER A 113 5.72 0.93 16.31
C SER A 113 5.01 0.12 17.39
N GLU A 114 5.72 -0.26 18.45
CA GLU A 114 5.15 -1.05 19.57
C GLU A 114 4.44 -2.35 19.12
N GLY A 115 4.99 -3.04 18.12
CA GLY A 115 4.40 -4.26 17.55
C GLY A 115 3.20 -4.04 16.61
N MET A 116 2.80 -2.79 16.40
CA MET A 116 1.74 -2.40 15.48
C MET A 116 2.30 -1.87 14.18
N VAL A 117 1.70 -2.31 13.07
CA VAL A 117 1.97 -1.75 11.76
C VAL A 117 1.20 -0.45 11.62
N GLU A 118 1.92 0.60 11.24
CA GLU A 118 1.40 1.92 10.98
C GLU A 118 1.65 2.31 9.53
N VAL A 119 0.69 3.02 8.95
CA VAL A 119 0.71 3.46 7.55
C VAL A 119 0.42 4.96 7.49
N ARG A 120 1.10 5.70 6.62
CA ARG A 120 0.72 7.08 6.27
C ARG A 120 1.00 7.38 4.80
N PRO A 121 0.39 8.42 4.22
CA PRO A 121 0.81 8.93 2.92
C PRO A 121 2.30 9.25 2.94
N ALA A 122 3.04 8.78 1.93
CA ALA A 122 4.43 9.21 1.73
C ALA A 122 4.45 10.73 1.50
N ASP A 123 5.48 11.42 2.00
CA ASP A 123 5.60 12.89 1.83
C ASP A 123 5.46 13.24 0.34
N PRO A 124 4.52 14.12 -0.05
CA PRO A 124 4.29 14.49 -1.44
C PRO A 124 5.53 15.05 -2.16
N ARG A 125 6.58 15.45 -1.43
CA ARG A 125 7.86 15.92 -2.00
C ARG A 125 8.52 14.95 -2.98
N TRP A 126 8.19 13.66 -2.97
CA TRP A 126 8.77 12.72 -3.94
C TRP A 126 8.26 12.93 -5.37
N ARG A 127 7.10 13.59 -5.56
CA ARG A 127 6.51 13.82 -6.90
C ARG A 127 7.22 14.91 -7.71
N ASP A 128 8.03 15.76 -7.07
CA ASP A 128 8.65 16.93 -7.72
C ASP A 128 10.07 16.65 -8.27
N GLU A 129 10.69 15.51 -7.95
CA GLU A 129 12.07 15.19 -8.38
C GLU A 129 12.16 14.34 -9.66
N VAL A 130 11.02 13.98 -10.28
CA VAL A 130 10.98 13.10 -11.47
C VAL A 130 10.25 13.73 -12.68
N ALA A 131 10.07 15.05 -12.67
CA ALA A 131 9.50 15.82 -13.78
C ALA A 131 10.57 16.54 -14.62
#